data_AF-A0AAD8N3Z3-F1
#
_entry.id   AF-A0AAD8N3Z3-F1
#
_cell.length_a   1.000
_cell.length_b   1.000
_cell.length_c   1.000
_cell.angle_alpha   90.00
_cell.angle_beta   90.00
_cell.angle_gamma   90.00
#
_symmetry.space_group_name_H-M   'P 1'
#
loop_
_entity.id
_entity.type
_entity.pdbx_description
1 polymer ?
#
loop_
_entity_poly.entity_id
_entity_poly.type
_entity_poly.pdbx_seq_one_letter_code
_entity_poly.pdbx_strand_id
1 'polypeptide(L)'
;MNSAKSIFDFLSIQKLVASPQFSFCYVALHGVAGAYAKRIFVEELGAQESSLLNFVAKEDFGGGHPDPNLTYAKELVARMGLGKSQAEHEPPEFGAAADGDADRNMVLGKRFFVTPSDSVAIIAANAVQSIPYFSFGIKGVAKSMPTSAALDVVAKHLNLKFFEVPTGWKFFGNLIDAGMCSVCGEEIFKTGSDHIYEKDGICSLY
;
A
#
# COMPACT_ATOMS: atom_id res chain seq x y z
N MET A 1 6.26 12.90 -11.00
CA MET A 1 6.51 11.63 -11.72
C MET A 1 7.94 11.09 -11.58
N ASN A 2 8.97 11.91 -11.27
CA ASN A 2 10.33 11.40 -11.01
C ASN A 2 10.55 10.81 -9.60
N SER A 3 9.58 10.91 -8.68
CA SER A 3 9.75 10.51 -7.28
C SER A 3 9.78 8.98 -7.07
N ALA A 4 8.78 8.23 -7.55
CA ALA A 4 8.68 6.79 -7.30
C ALA A 4 9.88 5.99 -7.83
N LYS A 5 10.38 6.33 -9.03
CA LYS A 5 11.58 5.68 -9.63
C LYS A 5 12.88 5.93 -8.86
N SER A 6 12.93 7.01 -8.05
CA SER A 6 14.08 7.27 -7.18
C SER A 6 13.99 6.51 -5.85
N ILE A 7 12.80 5.98 -5.52
CA ILE A 7 12.54 5.28 -4.26
C ILE A 7 12.65 3.76 -4.43
N PHE A 8 12.10 3.23 -5.52
CA PHE A 8 11.98 1.80 -5.79
C PHE A 8 12.81 1.33 -6.99
N ASP A 9 13.23 0.07 -6.97
CA ASP A 9 13.88 -0.59 -8.10
C ASP A 9 12.84 -1.06 -9.12
N PHE A 10 12.51 -0.18 -10.06
CA PHE A 10 11.55 -0.46 -11.13
C PHE A 10 11.98 -1.64 -12.02
N LEU A 11 13.29 -1.92 -12.16
CA LEU A 11 13.74 -3.04 -12.99
C LEU A 11 13.40 -4.38 -12.33
N SER A 12 13.56 -4.47 -11.01
CA SER A 12 13.16 -5.66 -10.25
C SER A 12 11.65 -5.84 -10.24
N ILE A 13 10.88 -4.76 -10.11
CA ILE A 13 9.41 -4.80 -10.15
C ILE A 13 8.91 -5.19 -11.55
N GLN A 14 9.51 -4.66 -12.63
CA GLN A 14 9.20 -5.07 -14.00
C GLN A 14 9.42 -6.58 -14.22
N LYS A 15 10.52 -7.13 -13.68
CA LYS A 15 10.78 -8.59 -13.75
C LYS A 15 9.72 -9.39 -13.01
N LEU A 16 9.26 -8.91 -11.86
CA LEU A 16 8.17 -9.54 -11.11
C LEU A 16 6.86 -9.50 -11.91
N VAL A 17 6.48 -8.33 -12.43
CA VAL A 17 5.25 -8.13 -13.22
C VAL A 17 5.26 -8.94 -14.51
N ALA A 18 6.41 -9.11 -15.15
CA ALA A 18 6.57 -9.94 -16.35
C ALA A 18 6.62 -11.45 -16.06
N SER A 19 6.72 -11.87 -14.79
CA SER A 19 6.79 -13.28 -14.43
C SER A 19 5.46 -13.98 -14.68
N PRO A 20 5.45 -15.15 -15.36
CA PRO A 20 4.20 -15.89 -15.60
C PRO A 20 3.60 -16.48 -14.31
N GLN A 21 4.37 -16.51 -13.21
CA GLN A 21 3.92 -16.99 -11.91
C GLN A 21 3.30 -15.88 -11.05
N PHE A 22 3.42 -14.62 -11.48
CA PHE A 22 2.88 -13.49 -10.74
C PHE A 22 1.73 -12.88 -11.52
N SER A 23 0.61 -12.68 -10.84
CA SER A 23 -0.52 -11.94 -11.36
C SER A 23 -1.03 -11.02 -10.27
N PHE A 24 -1.48 -9.84 -10.66
CA PHE A 24 -2.03 -8.88 -9.72
C PHE A 24 -3.27 -8.17 -10.25
N CYS A 25 -4.05 -7.62 -9.33
CA CYS A 25 -5.13 -6.70 -9.65
C CYS A 25 -5.06 -5.45 -8.76
N TYR A 26 -5.38 -4.30 -9.34
CA TYR A 26 -5.45 -3.03 -8.64
C TYR A 26 -6.78 -2.33 -8.93
N VAL A 27 -7.47 -1.91 -7.87
CA VAL A 27 -8.81 -1.29 -7.97
C VAL A 27 -8.74 0.15 -7.46
N ALA A 28 -8.96 1.12 -8.35
CA ALA A 28 -8.88 2.54 -7.98
C ALA A 28 -10.21 3.15 -7.49
N LEU A 29 -11.28 2.36 -7.41
CA LEU A 29 -12.61 2.79 -6.96
C LEU A 29 -13.14 4.07 -7.66
N HIS A 30 -12.80 4.26 -8.95
CA HIS A 30 -13.11 5.46 -9.72
C HIS A 30 -12.53 6.77 -9.13
N GLY A 31 -11.51 6.67 -8.27
CA GLY A 31 -10.79 7.78 -7.69
C GLY A 31 -9.60 8.25 -8.51
N VAL A 32 -8.87 9.23 -7.96
CA VAL A 32 -7.73 9.87 -8.65
C VAL A 32 -6.56 8.90 -8.87
N ALA A 33 -6.44 7.88 -8.02
CA ALA A 33 -5.38 6.89 -8.05
C ALA A 33 -5.27 6.15 -9.41
N GLY A 34 -6.38 6.06 -10.16
CA GLY A 34 -6.43 5.33 -11.41
C GLY A 34 -5.57 5.93 -12.53
N ALA A 35 -5.44 7.25 -12.60
CA ALA A 35 -4.56 7.92 -13.57
C ALA A 35 -3.08 7.60 -13.30
N TYR A 36 -2.69 7.59 -12.01
CA TYR A 36 -1.35 7.22 -11.58
C TYR A 36 -1.07 5.73 -11.78
N ALA A 37 -2.04 4.87 -11.46
CA ALA A 37 -1.94 3.42 -11.62
C ALA A 37 -1.74 3.03 -13.08
N LYS A 38 -2.48 3.63 -14.02
CA LYS A 38 -2.29 3.38 -15.46
C LYS A 38 -0.88 3.77 -15.91
N ARG A 39 -0.44 4.97 -15.54
CA ARG A 39 0.92 5.40 -15.88
C ARG A 39 1.96 4.44 -15.33
N ILE A 40 1.90 4.13 -14.03
CA ILE A 40 2.99 3.43 -13.38
C ILE A 40 2.94 1.93 -13.69
N PHE A 41 1.81 1.26 -13.46
CA PHE A 41 1.74 -0.18 -13.63
C PHE A 41 1.76 -0.59 -15.11
N VAL A 42 1.03 0.11 -15.98
CA VAL A 42 0.93 -0.27 -17.40
C VAL A 42 2.07 0.34 -18.21
N GLU A 43 2.20 1.67 -18.22
CA GLU A 43 3.13 2.34 -19.14
C GLU A 43 4.59 2.22 -18.70
N GLU A 44 4.87 2.21 -17.40
CA GLU A 44 6.25 2.14 -16.88
C GLU A 44 6.66 0.70 -16.48
N LEU A 45 5.79 -0.07 -15.83
CA LEU A 45 6.12 -1.42 -15.34
C LEU A 45 5.71 -2.56 -16.28
N GLY A 46 4.95 -2.26 -17.35
CA GLY A 46 4.59 -3.24 -18.38
C GLY A 46 3.49 -4.22 -17.99
N ALA A 47 2.67 -3.91 -16.98
CA ALA A 47 1.50 -4.70 -16.63
C ALA A 47 0.43 -4.62 -17.72
N GLN A 48 -0.44 -5.62 -17.78
CA GLN A 48 -1.62 -5.57 -18.65
C GLN A 48 -2.65 -4.59 -18.09
N GLU A 49 -3.30 -3.81 -18.94
CA GLU A 49 -4.35 -2.87 -18.52
C GLU A 49 -5.52 -3.58 -17.83
N SER A 50 -5.76 -4.86 -18.15
CA SER A 50 -6.74 -5.73 -17.48
C SER A 50 -6.44 -6.01 -16.00
N SER A 51 -5.22 -5.73 -15.53
CA SER A 51 -4.89 -5.75 -14.10
C SER A 51 -5.47 -4.54 -13.36
N LEU A 52 -5.92 -3.50 -14.06
CA LEU A 52 -6.51 -2.31 -13.46
C LEU A 52 -8.03 -2.34 -13.57
N LEU A 53 -8.70 -2.18 -12.44
CA LEU A 53 -10.16 -2.15 -12.32
C LEU A 53 -10.60 -0.77 -11.81
N ASN A 54 -11.70 -0.27 -12.37
CA ASN A 54 -12.30 1.02 -11.98
C ASN A 54 -11.29 2.18 -11.96
N PHE A 55 -10.31 2.18 -12.87
CA PHE A 55 -9.20 3.16 -12.89
C PHE A 55 -9.53 4.47 -13.64
N VAL A 56 -10.70 4.57 -14.27
CA VAL A 56 -11.18 5.82 -14.84
C VAL A 56 -11.93 6.60 -13.77
N ALA A 57 -11.46 7.81 -13.47
CA ALA A 57 -12.05 8.68 -12.47
C ALA A 57 -13.45 9.14 -12.87
N LYS A 58 -14.37 9.19 -11.89
CA LYS A 58 -15.75 9.66 -12.08
C LYS A 58 -16.15 10.59 -10.94
N GLU A 59 -16.95 11.61 -11.23
CA GLU A 59 -17.41 12.59 -10.23
C GLU A 59 -18.25 11.93 -9.12
N ASP A 60 -18.96 10.84 -9.44
CA ASP A 60 -19.82 10.09 -8.53
C ASP A 60 -19.16 8.79 -8.03
N PHE A 61 -17.87 8.57 -8.34
CA PHE A 61 -17.15 7.32 -8.07
C PHE A 61 -17.87 6.05 -8.56
N GLY A 62 -18.65 6.15 -9.65
CA GLY A 62 -19.46 5.06 -10.17
C GLY A 62 -20.64 4.68 -9.27
N GLY A 63 -21.12 5.61 -8.43
CA GLY A 63 -22.19 5.39 -7.46
C GLY A 63 -21.75 4.62 -6.21
N GLY A 64 -20.46 4.34 -6.07
CA GLY A 64 -19.87 3.63 -4.93
C GLY A 64 -19.24 4.55 -3.89
N HIS A 65 -18.83 3.98 -2.76
CA HIS A 65 -18.03 4.70 -1.76
C HIS A 65 -16.54 4.43 -2.03
N PRO A 66 -15.70 5.47 -2.27
CA PRO A 66 -14.30 5.30 -2.61
C PRO A 66 -13.44 5.07 -1.36
N ASP A 67 -13.75 4.04 -0.58
CA ASP A 67 -13.05 3.67 0.65
C ASP A 67 -12.61 2.19 0.60
N PRO A 68 -11.31 1.89 0.68
CA PRO A 68 -10.78 0.56 0.43
C PRO A 68 -10.90 -0.32 1.69
N ASN A 69 -12.09 -0.88 1.90
CA ASN A 69 -12.35 -1.82 2.99
C ASN A 69 -13.15 -3.05 2.49
N LEU A 70 -13.30 -4.06 3.36
CA LEU A 70 -13.97 -5.32 3.01
C LEU A 70 -15.44 -5.16 2.58
N THR A 71 -16.07 -4.04 2.94
CA THR A 71 -17.47 -3.74 2.62
C THR A 71 -17.62 -3.00 1.29
N TYR A 72 -16.75 -2.02 0.99
CA TYR A 72 -16.88 -1.18 -0.21
C TYR A 72 -16.04 -1.68 -1.39
N ALA A 73 -14.85 -2.24 -1.14
CA ALA A 73 -14.01 -2.85 -2.16
C ALA A 73 -14.46 -4.29 -2.51
N LYS A 74 -15.78 -4.51 -2.65
CA LYS A 74 -16.38 -5.85 -2.84
C LYS A 74 -15.81 -6.57 -4.05
N GLU A 75 -15.59 -5.84 -5.14
CA GLU A 75 -15.03 -6.39 -6.37
C GLU A 75 -13.62 -6.93 -6.16
N LEU A 76 -12.78 -6.19 -5.44
CA LEU A 76 -11.44 -6.64 -5.07
C LEU A 76 -11.52 -7.89 -4.18
N VAL A 77 -12.33 -7.85 -3.11
CA VAL A 77 -12.49 -8.96 -2.16
C VAL A 77 -12.97 -10.23 -2.86
N ALA A 78 -13.93 -10.10 -3.79
CA ALA A 78 -14.43 -11.20 -4.60
C ALA A 78 -13.33 -11.72 -5.54
N ARG A 79 -12.62 -10.84 -6.24
CA ARG A 79 -11.53 -11.20 -7.17
C ARG A 79 -10.38 -11.93 -6.48
N MET A 80 -10.09 -11.56 -5.23
CA MET A 80 -9.06 -12.19 -4.39
C MET A 80 -9.53 -13.46 -3.68
N GLY A 81 -10.80 -13.87 -3.87
CA GLY A 81 -11.33 -15.13 -3.33
C GLY A 81 -11.61 -15.12 -1.83
N LEU A 82 -11.89 -13.94 -1.26
CA LEU A 82 -12.27 -13.77 0.16
C LEU A 82 -13.80 -13.72 0.36
N GLY A 83 -14.57 -13.74 -0.72
CA GLY A 83 -16.03 -13.83 -0.67
C GLY A 83 -16.55 -15.20 -0.22
N LYS A 84 -17.84 -15.27 0.14
CA LYS A 84 -18.51 -16.52 0.50
C LYS A 84 -18.77 -17.45 -0.69
N SER A 85 -18.85 -16.88 -1.90
CA SER A 85 -19.04 -17.61 -3.14
C SER A 85 -17.70 -18.17 -3.66
N GLN A 86 -17.74 -19.31 -4.34
CA GLN A 86 -16.56 -19.79 -5.06
C GLN A 86 -16.14 -18.74 -6.10
N ALA A 87 -14.83 -18.47 -6.16
CA ALA A 87 -14.28 -17.60 -7.18
C ALA A 87 -14.45 -18.26 -8.55
N GLU A 88 -15.04 -17.53 -9.50
CA GLU A 88 -15.25 -18.00 -10.88
C GLU A 88 -13.91 -18.29 -11.61
N HIS A 89 -12.85 -17.60 -11.17
CA HIS A 89 -11.51 -17.72 -11.70
C HIS A 89 -10.50 -17.85 -10.56
N GLU A 90 -9.34 -18.40 -10.88
CA GLU A 90 -8.24 -18.44 -9.92
C GLU A 90 -7.89 -16.99 -9.49
N PRO A 91 -7.83 -16.70 -8.18
CA PRO A 91 -7.48 -15.37 -7.71
C PRO A 91 -6.03 -15.03 -8.08
N PRO A 92 -5.73 -13.74 -8.35
CA PRO A 92 -4.36 -13.33 -8.58
C PRO A 92 -3.54 -13.45 -7.29
N GLU A 93 -2.21 -13.43 -7.43
CA GLU A 93 -1.27 -13.58 -6.31
C GLU A 93 -1.27 -12.33 -5.40
N PHE A 94 -1.51 -11.15 -5.99
CA PHE A 94 -1.55 -9.86 -5.28
C PHE A 94 -2.79 -9.03 -5.67
N GLY A 95 -3.38 -8.35 -4.69
CA GLY A 95 -4.52 -7.46 -4.89
C GLY A 95 -4.36 -6.19 -4.08
N ALA A 96 -4.73 -5.06 -4.66
CA ALA A 96 -4.71 -3.80 -3.94
C ALA A 96 -5.82 -2.83 -4.36
N ALA A 97 -6.20 -1.94 -3.45
CA ALA A 97 -7.08 -0.81 -3.73
C ALA A 97 -6.59 0.45 -3.04
N ALA A 98 -6.93 1.61 -3.61
CA ALA A 98 -6.74 2.91 -2.99
C ALA A 98 -8.08 3.64 -2.83
N ASP A 99 -8.13 4.62 -1.93
CA ASP A 99 -9.29 5.49 -1.75
C ASP A 99 -9.34 6.63 -2.77
N GLY A 100 -10.36 7.48 -2.64
CA GLY A 100 -10.70 8.51 -3.64
C GLY A 100 -9.58 9.48 -3.97
N ASP A 101 -8.80 9.90 -2.98
CA ASP A 101 -7.66 10.82 -3.08
C ASP A 101 -6.28 10.11 -3.01
N ALA A 102 -6.27 8.78 -2.91
CA ALA A 102 -5.09 7.91 -2.93
C ALA A 102 -4.17 8.01 -1.69
N ASP A 103 -4.70 8.45 -0.54
CA ASP A 103 -3.97 8.54 0.73
C ASP A 103 -4.06 7.25 1.56
N ARG A 104 -4.98 6.34 1.20
CA ARG A 104 -5.17 5.01 1.82
C ARG A 104 -4.98 3.87 0.85
N ASN A 105 -4.59 2.73 1.40
CA ASN A 105 -4.44 1.50 0.64
C ASN A 105 -4.90 0.25 1.40
N MET A 106 -5.51 -0.67 0.66
CA MET A 106 -5.82 -2.01 1.11
C MET A 106 -4.98 -2.99 0.31
N VAL A 107 -4.33 -3.93 1.00
CA VAL A 107 -3.48 -4.98 0.39
C VAL A 107 -4.07 -6.34 0.68
N LEU A 108 -4.09 -7.19 -0.35
CA LEU A 108 -4.58 -8.56 -0.32
C LEU A 108 -3.57 -9.50 -0.96
N GLY A 109 -3.39 -10.65 -0.33
CA GLY A 109 -2.80 -11.82 -0.98
C GLY A 109 -3.89 -12.72 -1.55
N LYS A 110 -3.48 -13.71 -2.34
CA LYS A 110 -4.37 -14.78 -2.80
C LYS A 110 -5.12 -15.43 -1.64
N ARG A 111 -6.44 -15.20 -1.58
CA ARG A 111 -7.33 -15.70 -0.51
C ARG A 111 -6.87 -15.29 0.90
N PHE A 112 -6.19 -14.15 1.01
CA PHE A 112 -5.60 -13.68 2.26
C PHE A 112 -5.79 -12.18 2.44
N PHE A 113 -6.36 -11.77 3.59
CA PHE A 113 -6.46 -10.36 3.96
C PHE A 113 -5.26 -9.95 4.79
N VAL A 114 -4.49 -8.97 4.32
CA VAL A 114 -3.43 -8.35 5.10
C VAL A 114 -4.04 -7.22 5.90
N THR A 115 -3.98 -7.30 7.23
CA THR A 115 -4.48 -6.20 8.05
C THR A 115 -3.60 -4.97 7.87
N PRO A 116 -4.13 -3.73 7.96
CA PRO A 116 -3.30 -2.52 7.84
C PRO A 116 -2.16 -2.46 8.85
N SER A 117 -2.40 -3.02 10.05
CA SER A 117 -1.38 -3.07 11.10
C SER A 117 -0.24 -4.05 10.76
N ASP A 118 -0.57 -5.21 10.20
CA ASP A 118 0.45 -6.17 9.76
C ASP A 118 1.19 -5.65 8.51
N SER A 119 0.49 -4.94 7.63
CA SER A 119 1.07 -4.34 6.42
C SER A 119 2.25 -3.42 6.76
N VAL A 120 2.05 -2.45 7.67
CA VAL A 120 3.13 -1.54 8.08
C VAL A 120 4.27 -2.28 8.79
N ALA A 121 3.97 -3.35 9.54
CA ALA A 121 4.99 -4.17 10.18
C ALA A 121 5.84 -4.96 9.15
N ILE A 122 5.19 -5.54 8.13
CA ILE A 122 5.87 -6.25 7.02
C ILE A 122 6.77 -5.29 6.24
N ILE A 123 6.29 -4.08 5.93
CA ILE A 123 7.09 -3.05 5.25
C ILE A 123 8.30 -2.69 6.12
N ALA A 124 8.11 -2.37 7.39
CA ALA A 124 9.21 -2.02 8.30
C ALA A 124 10.24 -3.16 8.43
N ALA A 125 9.78 -4.42 8.47
CA ALA A 125 10.66 -5.58 8.60
C ALA A 125 11.58 -5.80 7.39
N ASN A 126 11.13 -5.40 6.20
CA ASN A 126 11.83 -5.67 4.94
C ASN A 126 12.38 -4.41 4.24
N ALA A 127 12.07 -3.22 4.77
CA ALA A 127 12.36 -1.93 4.14
C ALA A 127 13.82 -1.80 3.64
N VAL A 128 14.79 -2.06 4.51
CA VAL A 128 16.22 -1.90 4.20
C VAL A 128 16.69 -2.87 3.13
N GLN A 129 16.14 -4.09 3.10
CA GLN A 129 16.53 -5.12 2.15
C GLN A 129 15.88 -4.91 0.77
N SER A 130 14.63 -4.45 0.75
CA SER A 130 13.79 -4.48 -0.46
C SER A 130 13.60 -3.12 -1.13
N ILE A 131 13.74 -2.01 -0.41
CA ILE A 131 13.43 -0.67 -0.93
C ILE A 131 14.73 0.17 -0.99
N PRO A 132 15.24 0.50 -2.20
CA PRO A 132 16.48 1.25 -2.38
C PRO A 132 16.59 2.55 -1.56
N TYR A 133 15.48 3.26 -1.38
CA TYR A 133 15.43 4.47 -0.54
C TYR A 133 15.87 4.23 0.91
N PHE A 134 15.60 3.05 1.46
CA PHE A 134 15.98 2.67 2.82
C PHE A 134 17.28 1.86 2.91
N SER A 135 18.05 1.77 1.83
CA SER A 135 19.30 0.99 1.78
C SER A 135 20.33 1.43 2.84
N PHE A 136 20.28 2.68 3.31
CA PHE A 136 21.12 3.21 4.38
C PHE A 136 20.53 3.02 5.80
N GLY A 137 19.41 2.33 5.92
CA GLY A 137 18.69 2.11 7.18
C GLY A 137 17.44 2.99 7.35
N ILE A 138 16.65 2.65 8.36
CA ILE A 138 15.45 3.41 8.78
C ILE A 138 15.69 4.09 10.13
N LYS A 139 15.29 5.36 10.24
CA LYS A 139 15.59 6.22 11.42
C LYS A 139 14.77 5.82 12.65
N GLY A 140 13.59 5.28 12.41
CA GLY A 140 12.62 4.83 13.40
C GLY A 140 11.28 4.53 12.76
N VAL A 141 10.35 4.01 13.55
CA VAL A 141 9.01 3.64 13.12
C VAL A 141 7.96 4.21 14.07
N ALA A 142 6.76 4.48 13.56
CA ALA A 142 5.67 5.01 14.37
C ALA A 142 4.30 4.41 14.00
N LYS A 143 3.43 4.24 14.99
CA LYS A 143 2.02 3.85 14.77
C LYS A 143 1.07 4.72 15.57
N SER A 144 -0.18 4.84 15.10
CA SER A 144 -1.25 5.35 15.96
C SER A 144 -1.48 4.39 17.14
N MET A 145 -1.90 4.92 18.28
CA MET A 145 -2.20 4.12 19.47
C MET A 145 -3.22 2.98 19.20
N PRO A 146 -4.30 3.19 18.43
CA PRO A 146 -5.25 2.11 18.13
C PRO A 146 -4.71 1.02 17.18
N THR A 147 -3.59 1.26 16.48
CA THR A 147 -2.95 0.25 15.62
C THR A 147 -2.40 -0.91 16.44
N SER A 148 -2.52 -2.14 15.92
CA SER A 148 -2.06 -3.33 16.65
C SER A 148 -0.55 -3.30 16.94
N ALA A 149 -0.11 -4.12 17.89
CA ALA A 149 1.28 -4.17 18.34
C ALA A 149 2.26 -4.91 17.39
N ALA A 150 1.84 -5.27 16.17
CA ALA A 150 2.70 -5.98 15.21
C ALA A 150 3.99 -5.20 14.90
N LEU A 151 3.88 -3.87 14.73
CA LEU A 151 5.02 -3.00 14.45
C LEU A 151 5.99 -2.93 15.65
N ASP A 152 5.48 -3.01 16.88
CA ASP A 152 6.25 -2.99 18.13
C ASP A 152 7.21 -4.18 18.20
N VAL A 153 6.73 -5.36 17.78
CA VAL A 153 7.53 -6.60 17.73
C VAL A 153 8.67 -6.45 16.72
N VAL A 154 8.38 -5.92 15.54
CA VAL A 154 9.38 -5.66 14.49
C VAL A 154 10.41 -4.62 14.96
N ALA A 155 9.95 -3.51 15.55
CA ALA A 155 10.83 -2.46 16.05
C ALA A 155 11.79 -2.99 17.11
N LYS A 156 11.30 -3.83 18.03
CA LYS A 156 12.14 -4.48 19.05
C LYS A 156 13.15 -5.45 18.43
N HIS A 157 12.72 -6.25 17.45
CA HIS A 157 13.60 -7.22 16.78
C HIS A 157 14.73 -6.54 16.01
N LEU A 158 14.42 -5.45 15.31
CA LEU A 158 15.37 -4.67 14.51
C LEU A 158 16.10 -3.57 15.30
N ASN A 159 15.85 -3.46 16.61
CA ASN A 159 16.43 -2.45 17.50
C ASN A 159 16.23 -1.00 16.98
N LEU A 160 15.01 -0.68 16.56
CA LEU A 160 14.62 0.62 16.02
C LEU A 160 14.02 1.52 17.08
N LYS A 161 14.13 2.84 16.88
CA LYS A 161 13.29 3.79 17.62
C LYS A 161 11.83 3.55 17.26
N PHE A 162 10.97 3.50 18.27
CA PHE A 162 9.55 3.23 18.13
C PHE A 162 8.73 4.30 18.83
N PHE A 163 7.68 4.78 18.15
CA PHE A 163 6.77 5.80 18.67
C PHE A 163 5.33 5.36 18.53
N GLU A 164 4.61 5.36 19.65
CA GLU A 164 3.16 5.30 19.66
C GLU A 164 2.62 6.73 19.80
N VAL A 165 1.75 7.14 18.88
CA VAL A 165 1.21 8.51 18.83
C VAL A 165 -0.32 8.50 18.83
N PRO A 166 -1.00 9.58 19.27
CA PRO A 166 -2.45 9.69 19.08
C PRO A 166 -2.82 9.67 17.59
N THR A 167 -4.05 9.28 17.27
CA THR A 167 -4.57 9.30 15.90
C THR A 167 -4.43 10.70 15.27
N GLY A 168 -3.96 10.74 14.01
CA GLY A 168 -3.78 11.96 13.24
C GLY A 168 -2.37 12.18 12.72
N TRP A 169 -2.26 12.40 11.40
CA TRP A 169 -0.99 12.47 10.68
C TRP A 169 0.00 13.53 11.17
N LYS A 170 -0.48 14.60 11.81
CA LYS A 170 0.34 15.69 12.38
C LYS A 170 1.44 15.19 13.33
N PHE A 171 1.20 14.10 14.06
CA PHE A 171 2.19 13.55 14.99
C PHE A 171 3.31 12.83 14.25
N PHE A 172 2.99 12.13 13.16
CA PHE A 172 4.02 11.54 12.29
C PHE A 172 4.84 12.63 11.60
N GLY A 173 4.20 13.69 11.11
CA GLY A 173 4.88 14.84 10.51
C GLY A 173 5.98 15.41 11.42
N ASN A 174 5.67 15.65 12.70
CA ASN A 174 6.65 16.13 13.67
C ASN A 174 7.84 15.17 13.85
N LEU A 175 7.60 13.86 13.85
CA LEU A 175 8.66 12.85 13.98
C LEU A 175 9.52 12.76 12.72
N ILE A 176 8.92 12.91 11.54
CA ILE A 176 9.60 12.95 10.25
C ILE A 176 10.49 14.19 10.16
N ASP A 177 9.97 15.38 10.53
CA ASP A 177 10.73 16.64 10.56
C ASP A 177 11.91 16.59 11.53
N ALA A 178 11.74 15.91 12.67
CA ALA A 178 12.82 15.69 13.62
C ALA A 178 13.85 14.63 13.18
N GLY A 179 13.65 13.97 12.03
CA GLY A 179 14.51 12.88 11.56
C GLY A 179 14.44 11.64 12.46
N MET A 180 13.30 11.40 13.11
CA MET A 180 13.10 10.34 14.09
C MET A 180 12.25 9.18 13.56
N CYS A 181 11.50 9.38 12.47
CA CYS A 181 10.63 8.37 11.88
C CYS A 181 10.87 8.26 10.37
N SER A 182 10.96 7.02 9.87
CA SER A 182 11.04 6.71 8.44
C SER A 182 9.84 5.93 7.93
N VAL A 183 9.21 5.06 8.73
CA VAL A 183 7.99 4.32 8.32
C VAL A 183 6.91 4.50 9.37
N CYS A 184 5.70 4.84 8.94
CA CYS A 184 4.57 5.02 9.84
C CYS A 184 3.24 4.53 9.26
N GLY A 185 2.29 4.23 10.13
CA GLY A 185 0.97 3.75 9.70
C GLY A 185 -0.13 3.91 10.74
N GLU A 186 -1.37 3.85 10.25
CA GLU A 186 -2.60 3.83 11.05
C GLU A 186 -3.45 2.62 10.63
N GLU A 187 -4.24 2.10 11.57
CA GLU A 187 -5.15 0.96 11.41
C GLU A 187 -6.22 1.18 10.34
N ILE A 188 -6.46 2.42 9.97
CA ILE A 188 -7.44 2.87 8.97
C ILE A 188 -6.84 2.90 7.55
N PHE A 189 -6.06 1.86 7.19
CA PHE A 189 -5.51 1.67 5.84
C PHE A 189 -4.51 2.76 5.41
N LYS A 190 -3.82 3.39 6.36
CA LYS A 190 -2.84 4.45 6.09
C LYS A 190 -1.44 3.94 6.34
N THR A 191 -0.57 4.11 5.36
CA THR A 191 0.86 3.81 5.46
C THR A 191 1.63 4.85 4.69
N GLY A 192 2.78 5.25 5.22
CA GLY A 192 3.64 6.24 4.59
C GLY A 192 5.04 6.22 5.17
N SER A 193 5.91 7.04 4.59
CA SER A 193 7.30 7.18 4.99
C SER A 193 7.82 8.59 4.77
N ASP A 194 9.02 8.88 5.26
CA ASP A 194 9.67 10.19 5.21
C ASP A 194 10.09 10.66 3.79
N HIS A 195 9.65 9.98 2.74
CA HIS A 195 9.86 10.40 1.34
C HIS A 195 8.92 11.53 0.91
N ILE A 196 7.74 11.63 1.52
CA ILE A 196 6.80 12.75 1.36
C ILE A 196 6.15 13.07 2.72
N TYR A 197 5.58 14.27 2.83
CA TYR A 197 4.91 14.75 4.05
C TYR A 197 3.44 14.32 4.17
N GLU A 198 2.96 13.47 3.25
CA GLU A 198 1.59 12.95 3.21
C GLU A 198 1.58 11.42 3.23
N LYS A 199 0.40 10.83 3.37
CA LYS A 199 0.22 9.39 3.15
C LYS A 199 0.27 9.09 1.66
N ASP A 200 0.78 7.92 1.31
CA ASP A 200 0.88 7.51 -0.09
C ASP A 200 0.39 6.06 -0.25
N GLY A 201 -0.87 5.94 -0.67
CA GLY A 201 -1.53 4.68 -0.90
C GLY A 201 -0.96 3.90 -2.08
N ILE A 202 -0.30 4.58 -3.04
CA ILE A 202 0.30 3.91 -4.20
C ILE A 202 1.73 3.48 -3.88
N CYS A 203 2.50 4.32 -3.17
CA CYS A 203 3.86 4.01 -2.73
C CYS A 203 3.92 2.78 -1.83
N SER A 204 2.89 2.55 -1.01
CA SER A 204 2.79 1.37 -0.14
C SER A 204 2.57 0.05 -0.88
N LEU A 205 2.38 0.08 -2.21
CA LEU A 205 2.10 -1.09 -3.04
C LEU A 205 3.31 -1.63 -3.82
N TYR A 206 4.47 -0.99 -3.66
CA TYR A 206 5.74 -1.41 -4.29
C TYR A 206 6.62 -2.23 -3.35
#